data_AF-A0A0L8G3X9-F1
#
_entry.id   AF-A0A0L8G3X9-F1
#
_cell.length_a   1.000
_cell.length_b   1.000
_cell.length_c   1.000
_cell.angle_alpha   90.00
_cell.angle_beta   90.00
_cell.angle_gamma   90.00
#
_symmetry.space_group_name_H-M   'P 1'
#
loop_
_entity.id
_entity.type
_entity.pdbx_description
1 polymer ?
#
loop_
_entity_poly.entity_id
_entity_poly.type
_entity_poly.pdbx_seq_one_letter_code
_entity_poly.pdbx_strand_id
1 'polypeptide(L)'
;IDESKFMHRKYHRGCYREGHWVFGMVERESLRCVLVPVENRSAATLLPIITHHVLPGTKITTYSWRAYNSLSNHSTVNHSVTFGDPNASVHTNTVEGMWRNVKSNYRRIQLAEIMK
;
A
#
# COMPACT_ATOMS: atom_id res chain seq x y z
N ILE A 1 -1.80 4.21 4.00
CA ILE A 1 -2.48 3.58 2.84
C ILE A 1 -1.49 3.60 1.69
N ASP A 2 -1.43 2.53 0.90
CA ASP A 2 -0.49 2.40 -0.22
C ASP A 2 -0.95 1.32 -1.22
N GLU A 3 -0.38 1.32 -2.42
CA GLU A 3 -0.61 0.34 -3.48
C GLU A 3 0.63 -0.51 -3.73
N SER A 4 0.44 -1.81 -3.93
CA SER A 4 1.54 -2.70 -4.32
C SER A 4 1.17 -3.63 -5.45
N LYS A 5 2.07 -3.72 -6.44
CA LYS A 5 1.97 -4.71 -7.51
C LYS A 5 2.65 -6.02 -7.09
N PHE A 6 1.90 -7.11 -7.15
CA PHE A 6 2.36 -8.47 -6.88
C PHE A 6 2.78 -9.16 -8.19
N MET A 7 3.60 -10.20 -8.10
CA MET A 7 3.98 -11.06 -9.22
C MET A 7 4.48 -10.33 -10.48
N HIS A 8 5.17 -9.19 -10.31
CA HIS A 8 5.75 -8.43 -11.43
C HIS A 8 7.28 -8.48 -11.41
N ARG A 9 7.87 -8.41 -12.60
CA ARG A 9 9.32 -8.30 -12.79
C ARG A 9 9.78 -6.90 -12.35
N LYS A 10 10.66 -6.82 -11.36
CA LYS A 10 11.35 -5.57 -11.00
C LYS A 10 12.68 -5.50 -11.76
N TYR A 11 13.02 -4.34 -12.32
CA TYR A 11 14.29 -4.07 -13.01
C TYR A 11 14.68 -5.06 -14.11
N HIS A 12 13.68 -5.60 -14.83
CA HIS A 12 13.94 -6.63 -15.82
C HIS A 12 14.78 -7.81 -15.26
N ARG A 13 14.50 -8.29 -14.05
CA ARG A 13 15.12 -9.52 -13.49
C ARG A 13 14.08 -10.53 -13.02
N GLY A 14 14.30 -11.81 -13.35
CA GLY A 14 13.40 -12.93 -13.02
C GLY A 14 12.35 -13.26 -14.09
N CYS A 15 11.52 -14.27 -13.81
CA CYS A 15 10.43 -14.72 -14.68
C CYS A 15 9.31 -13.67 -14.78
N TYR A 16 8.80 -13.44 -15.98
CA TYR A 16 7.65 -12.59 -16.20
C TYR A 16 6.37 -13.33 -15.78
N ARG A 17 5.52 -12.64 -15.00
CA ARG A 17 4.16 -13.05 -14.69
C ARG A 17 3.27 -11.81 -14.81
N GLU A 18 2.01 -12.04 -15.16
CA GLU A 18 1.02 -10.97 -15.12
C GLU A 18 0.81 -10.56 -13.65
N GLY A 19 1.26 -9.35 -13.34
CA GLY A 19 1.26 -8.86 -11.97
C GLY A 19 -0.07 -8.18 -11.63
N HIS A 20 -0.62 -8.48 -10.47
CA HIS A 20 -1.89 -7.95 -10.00
C HIS A 20 -1.66 -6.80 -9.02
N TRP A 21 -2.51 -5.78 -9.06
CA TRP A 21 -2.47 -4.70 -8.09
C TRP A 21 -3.25 -5.08 -6.84
N VAL A 22 -2.68 -4.72 -5.69
CA VAL A 22 -3.36 -4.83 -4.40
C VAL A 22 -3.26 -3.48 -3.72
N PHE A 23 -4.41 -2.99 -3.29
CA PHE A 23 -4.54 -1.81 -2.46
C PHE A 23 -4.50 -2.20 -0.98
N GLY A 24 -3.70 -1.50 -0.19
CA GLY A 24 -3.43 -1.84 1.20
C GLY A 24 -3.65 -0.67 2.15
N MET A 25 -4.34 -0.95 3.25
CA MET A 25 -4.59 0.01 4.33
C MET A 25 -4.19 -0.65 5.65
N VAL A 26 -3.56 0.09 6.54
CA VAL A 26 -3.22 -0.39 7.89
C VAL A 26 -3.51 0.71 8.90
N GLU A 27 -4.21 0.33 9.96
CA GLU A 27 -4.41 1.18 11.13
C GLU A 27 -3.15 1.14 12.01
N ARG A 28 -2.63 2.30 12.39
CA ARG A 28 -1.33 2.38 13.08
C ARG A 28 -1.33 1.74 14.46
N GLU A 29 -2.41 1.91 15.22
CA GLU A 29 -2.49 1.49 16.62
C GLU A 29 -2.81 0.00 16.74
N SER A 30 -3.82 -0.48 16.01
CA SER A 30 -4.26 -1.86 16.08
C SER A 30 -3.48 -2.81 15.16
N LEU A 31 -2.74 -2.27 14.19
CA LEU A 31 -2.10 -3.02 13.10
C LEU A 31 -3.08 -3.85 12.25
N ARG A 32 -4.38 -3.63 12.38
CA ARG A 32 -5.38 -4.22 11.49
C ARG A 32 -5.16 -3.69 10.08
N CYS A 33 -5.11 -4.61 9.13
CA CYS A 33 -4.92 -4.27 7.73
C CYS A 33 -6.05 -4.78 6.86
N VAL A 34 -6.30 -4.03 5.79
CA VAL A 34 -7.23 -4.37 4.72
C VAL A 34 -6.42 -4.44 3.43
N LEU A 35 -6.57 -5.54 2.70
CA LEU A 35 -5.89 -5.79 1.43
C LEU A 35 -6.95 -6.10 0.38
N VAL A 36 -7.05 -5.27 -0.65
CA VAL A 36 -8.07 -5.36 -1.70
C VAL A 36 -7.38 -5.54 -3.05
N PRO A 37 -7.55 -6.67 -3.74
CA PRO A 37 -7.14 -6.79 -5.14
C PRO A 37 -7.89 -5.75 -5.98
N VAL A 38 -7.17 -5.02 -6.83
CA VAL A 38 -7.76 -4.01 -7.71
C VAL A 38 -7.23 -4.18 -9.13
N GLU A 39 -8.04 -3.84 -10.12
CA GLU A 39 -7.61 -3.90 -11.53
C GLU A 39 -6.59 -2.81 -11.84
N ASN A 40 -6.78 -1.62 -11.27
CA ASN A 40 -5.92 -0.47 -11.48
C ASN A 40 -5.86 0.44 -10.23
N ARG A 41 -4.92 1.39 -10.25
CA ARG A 41 -4.64 2.34 -9.15
C ARG A 41 -5.20 3.74 -9.42
N SER A 42 -6.28 3.84 -10.20
CA SER A 42 -6.93 5.12 -10.48
C SER A 42 -7.64 5.65 -9.24
N ALA A 43 -7.80 6.97 -9.15
CA ALA A 43 -8.59 7.59 -8.09
C ALA A 43 -10.04 7.05 -8.07
N ALA A 44 -10.63 6.82 -9.24
CA ALA A 44 -11.98 6.26 -9.38
C ALA A 44 -12.11 4.87 -8.75
N THR A 45 -11.05 4.06 -8.78
CA THR A 45 -11.01 2.75 -8.14
C THR A 45 -10.69 2.85 -6.64
N LEU A 46 -9.74 3.69 -6.25
CA LEU A 46 -9.22 3.70 -4.88
C LEU A 46 -10.11 4.48 -3.90
N LEU A 47 -10.67 5.62 -4.32
CA LEU A 47 -11.45 6.48 -3.41
C LEU A 47 -12.68 5.77 -2.83
N PRO A 48 -13.52 5.05 -3.61
CA PRO A 48 -14.66 4.33 -3.06
C PRO A 48 -14.25 3.29 -2.01
N ILE A 49 -13.12 2.60 -2.22
CA ILE A 49 -12.58 1.61 -1.28
C ILE A 49 -12.16 2.30 0.02
N ILE A 50 -11.49 3.46 -0.08
CA ILE A 50 -11.11 4.24 1.10
C ILE A 50 -12.35 4.65 1.89
N THR A 51 -13.35 5.23 1.23
CA THR A 51 -14.57 5.70 1.90
C THR A 51 -15.39 4.58 2.52
N HIS A 52 -15.28 3.36 2.00
CA HIS A 52 -15.96 2.19 2.55
C HIS A 52 -15.28 1.68 3.83
N HIS A 53 -13.95 1.74 3.91
CA HIS A 53 -13.19 1.17 5.04
C HIS A 53 -12.72 2.19 6.07
N VAL A 54 -12.69 3.47 5.74
CA VAL A 54 -12.16 4.54 6.60
C VAL A 54 -13.30 5.46 6.99
N LEU A 55 -13.44 5.66 8.30
CA LEU A 55 -14.44 6.57 8.84
C LEU A 55 -14.16 8.02 8.43
N PRO A 56 -15.20 8.83 8.16
CA PRO A 56 -15.04 10.26 7.94
C PRO A 56 -14.30 10.91 9.11
N GLY A 57 -13.33 11.79 8.80
CA GLY A 57 -12.52 12.48 9.81
C GLY A 57 -11.27 11.74 10.28
N THR A 58 -11.06 10.48 9.89
CA THR A 58 -9.81 9.76 10.18
C THR A 58 -8.63 10.41 9.45
N LYS A 59 -7.50 10.61 10.17
CA LYS A 59 -6.25 11.09 9.58
C LYS A 59 -5.64 10.02 8.69
N ILE A 60 -5.62 10.28 7.38
CA ILE A 60 -5.03 9.37 6.40
C ILE A 60 -3.58 9.77 6.13
N THR A 61 -2.64 8.82 6.21
CA THR A 61 -1.27 8.99 5.68
C THR A 61 -1.11 8.21 4.37
N THR A 62 -0.73 8.92 3.30
CA THR A 62 -0.39 8.33 2.00
C THR A 62 0.98 8.80 1.51
N TYR A 63 1.54 8.10 0.52
CA TYR A 63 2.60 8.66 -0.31
C TYR A 63 2.06 9.83 -1.15
N SER A 64 2.95 10.65 -1.71
CA SER A 64 2.64 11.76 -2.66
C SER A 64 2.10 11.29 -4.01
N TRP A 65 1.12 10.40 -4.02
CA TRP A 65 0.47 9.91 -5.22
C TRP A 65 -0.73 10.77 -5.59
N ARG A 66 -0.77 11.24 -6.84
CA ARG A 66 -1.76 12.22 -7.34
C ARG A 66 -3.21 11.74 -7.18
N ALA A 67 -3.46 10.43 -7.17
CA ALA A 67 -4.82 9.89 -7.03
C ALA A 67 -5.48 10.26 -5.69
N TYR A 68 -4.68 10.63 -4.68
CA TYR A 68 -5.16 10.97 -3.34
C TYR A 68 -5.42 12.47 -3.13
N ASN A 69 -5.13 13.32 -4.11
CA ASN A 69 -5.26 14.77 -3.98
C ASN A 69 -6.69 15.23 -3.67
N SER A 70 -7.71 14.42 -3.99
CA SER A 70 -9.11 14.70 -3.70
C SER A 70 -9.56 14.34 -2.28
N LEU A 71 -8.70 13.73 -1.46
CA LEU A 71 -9.01 13.44 -0.06
C LEU A 71 -8.91 14.72 0.78
N SER A 72 -9.99 15.12 1.44
CA SER A 72 -10.01 16.35 2.25
C SER A 72 -9.17 16.27 3.53
N ASN A 73 -9.02 15.07 4.11
CA ASN A 73 -8.32 14.83 5.38
C ASN A 73 -7.09 13.91 5.22
N HIS A 74 -6.23 14.19 4.24
CA HIS A 74 -4.99 13.44 4.03
C HIS A 74 -3.75 14.24 4.38
N SER A 75 -2.79 13.58 5.02
CA SER A 75 -1.42 14.05 5.16
C SER A 75 -0.54 13.25 4.21
N THR A 76 0.20 13.97 3.39
CA THR A 76 1.06 13.38 2.38
C THR A 76 2.49 13.33 2.87
N VAL A 77 3.11 12.15 2.79
CA VAL A 77 4.56 12.02 2.97
C VAL A 77 5.21 12.20 1.61
N ASN A 78 6.07 13.22 1.50
CA ASN A 78 6.90 13.43 0.32
C ASN A 78 8.34 12.98 0.62
N HIS A 79 8.68 11.79 0.16
CA HIS A 79 10.01 11.21 0.37
C HIS A 79 11.13 11.95 -0.35
N SER A 80 10.87 12.90 -1.27
CA SER A 80 11.93 13.75 -1.82
C SER A 80 12.32 14.90 -0.89
N VAL A 81 11.54 15.16 0.17
CA VAL A 81 11.69 16.33 1.06
C VAL A 81 12.04 15.92 2.50
N THR A 82 11.60 14.75 2.96
CA THR A 82 11.74 14.32 4.37
C THR A 82 12.90 13.36 4.67
N PHE A 83 13.90 13.23 3.79
CA PHE A 83 15.16 12.55 4.13
C PHE A 83 15.96 13.43 5.11
N GLY A 84 15.63 13.38 6.41
CA GLY A 84 16.47 13.99 7.45
C GLY A 84 15.77 14.70 8.62
N ASP A 85 14.44 14.71 8.72
CA ASP A 85 13.76 15.32 9.88
C ASP A 85 13.34 14.26 10.92
N PRO A 86 14.10 14.09 12.03
CA PRO A 86 13.75 13.15 13.10
C PRO A 86 12.47 13.53 13.87
N ASN A 87 11.94 14.74 13.67
CA ASN A 87 10.69 15.21 14.29
C ASN A 87 9.46 15.10 13.35
N ALA A 88 9.64 14.60 12.12
CA ALA A 88 8.53 14.39 11.21
C ALA A 88 7.61 13.27 11.74
N SER A 89 6.52 13.66 12.39
CA SER A 89 5.49 12.77 12.95
C SER A 89 4.72 11.94 11.90
N VAL A 90 5.00 12.13 10.61
CA VAL A 90 4.29 11.48 9.50
C VAL A 90 5.27 10.62 8.69
N HIS A 91 5.30 9.32 8.96
CA HIS A 91 6.11 8.33 8.25
C HIS A 91 5.27 7.17 7.69
N THR A 92 5.73 6.50 6.65
CA THR A 92 5.05 5.35 6.01
C THR A 92 5.53 3.98 6.50
N ASN A 93 6.42 3.93 7.50
CA ASN A 93 7.05 2.69 7.98
C ASN A 93 6.06 1.55 8.30
N THR A 94 4.89 1.85 8.87
CA THR A 94 3.87 0.84 9.20
C THR A 94 3.34 0.14 7.96
N VAL A 95 3.01 0.89 6.90
CA VAL A 95 2.49 0.31 5.65
C VAL A 95 3.59 -0.41 4.87
N GLU A 96 4.83 0.08 4.93
CA GLU A 96 5.99 -0.61 4.36
C GLU A 96 6.27 -1.95 5.06
N GLY A 97 6.19 -1.98 6.40
CA GLY A 97 6.32 -3.19 7.21
C GLY A 97 5.22 -4.20 6.90
N MET A 98 3.96 -3.74 6.80
CA MET A 98 2.83 -4.55 6.37
C MET A 98 3.12 -5.21 5.00
N TRP A 99 3.52 -4.43 4.00
CA TRP A 99 3.81 -4.98 2.67
C TRP A 99 4.94 -6.00 2.65
N ARG A 100 5.98 -5.79 3.45
CA ARG A 100 7.07 -6.77 3.60
C ARG A 100 6.52 -8.11 4.09
N ASN A 101 5.69 -8.08 5.14
CA ASN A 101 5.10 -9.29 5.72
C ASN A 101 4.14 -9.99 4.76
N VAL A 102 3.23 -9.23 4.12
CA VAL A 102 2.26 -9.77 3.16
C VAL A 102 2.96 -10.43 1.97
N LYS A 103 3.96 -9.77 1.38
CA LYS A 103 4.69 -10.32 0.23
C LYS A 103 5.55 -11.53 0.60
N SER A 104 6.11 -11.56 1.80
CA SER A 104 6.85 -12.72 2.30
C SER A 104 5.93 -13.94 2.44
N ASN A 105 4.79 -13.76 3.11
CA ASN A 105 3.81 -14.84 3.29
C ASN A 105 3.22 -15.33 1.96
N TYR A 106 2.88 -14.42 1.05
CA TYR A 106 2.35 -14.79 -0.26
C TYR A 106 3.32 -15.67 -1.07
N ARG A 107 4.61 -15.35 -1.06
CA ARG A 107 5.65 -16.19 -1.69
C ARG A 107 5.74 -17.56 -1.04
N ARG A 108 5.63 -17.63 0.29
CA ARG A 108 5.73 -18.88 1.05
C ARG A 108 4.56 -19.82 0.77
N ILE A 109 3.33 -19.29 0.69
CA ILE A 109 2.13 -20.06 0.36
C ILE A 109 2.21 -20.58 -1.07
N GLN A 110 2.58 -19.74 -2.05
CA GLN A 110 2.68 -20.18 -3.44
C GLN A 110 3.75 -21.26 -3.64
N LEU A 111 4.88 -21.18 -2.95
CA LEU A 111 5.89 -22.25 -2.97
C LEU A 111 5.33 -23.57 -2.41
N ALA A 112 4.55 -23.50 -1.33
CA ALA A 112 3.94 -24.68 -0.72
C ALA A 112 2.85 -25.33 -1.59
N GLU A 113 2.17 -24.56 -2.44
CA GLU A 113 1.20 -25.07 -3.42
C GLU A 113 1.88 -25.69 -4.65
N ILE A 114 3.04 -25.19 -5.07
CA ILE A 114 3.81 -25.71 -6.22
C ILE A 114 4.60 -26.98 -5.88
N MET A 115 4.96 -27.18 -4.61
CA MET A 115 5.71 -28.36 -4.15
C MET A 115 4.82 -29.57 -3.77
N LYS A 116 3.52 -29.51 -4.04
CA LYS A 116 2.58 -30.64 -3.91
C LYS A 116 2.34 -31.28 -5.27
#